data_AF-X0IG14-F1
#
_entry.id   AF-X0IG14-F1
#
_cell.length_a   1.000
_cell.length_b   1.000
_cell.length_c   1.000
_cell.angle_alpha   90.00
_cell.angle_beta   90.00
_cell.angle_gamma   90.00
#
_symmetry.space_group_name_H-M   'P 1'
#
loop_
_entity.id
_entity.type
_entity.pdbx_description
1 polymer ?
#
loop_
_entity_poly.entity_id
_entity_poly.type
_entity_poly.pdbx_seq_one_letter_code
_entity_poly.pdbx_strand_id
1 'polypeptide(L)'
;MEANVVTQFSLVSAVWEGVGNSGLTISNVSDKGDHGLGTFQHLDGEMVMVDGQVYQFQSNGSVSRKGDEGIIAFAQAVFFKPNSHLQFDSLNRRAVLDYLDTSQPGSHDLFHAVKIEGMFQNIKLHVARK
;
A
#
# COMPACT_ATOMS: atom_id res chain seq x y z
N MET A 1 6.96 -17.72 0.37
CA MET A 1 6.98 -17.03 1.68
C MET A 1 5.63 -17.21 2.35
N GLU A 2 5.55 -16.86 3.62
CA GLU A 2 4.32 -16.94 4.41
C GLU A 2 3.32 -15.86 3.97
N ALA A 3 2.04 -16.22 3.90
CA ALA A 3 0.96 -15.29 3.61
C ALA A 3 0.66 -14.41 4.85
N ASN A 4 0.15 -13.20 4.63
CA ASN A 4 -0.29 -12.28 5.68
C ASN A 4 0.80 -11.86 6.68
N VAL A 5 2.08 -11.94 6.28
CA VAL A 5 3.20 -11.33 7.02
C VAL A 5 3.54 -9.99 6.38
N VAL A 6 3.37 -8.91 7.16
CA VAL A 6 3.73 -7.56 6.70
C VAL A 6 5.24 -7.43 6.65
N THR A 7 5.78 -7.23 5.45
CA THR A 7 7.18 -6.85 5.26
C THR A 7 7.26 -5.36 5.01
N GLN A 8 8.14 -4.68 5.75
CA GLN A 8 8.41 -3.27 5.54
C GLN A 8 9.87 -3.05 5.15
N PHE A 9 10.09 -2.21 4.15
CA PHE A 9 11.40 -1.65 3.83
C PHE A 9 11.45 -0.17 4.24
N SER A 10 12.52 0.21 4.93
CA SER A 10 12.72 1.56 5.49
C SER A 10 11.74 1.91 6.63
N LEU A 11 11.81 3.14 7.12
CA LEU A 11 10.96 3.70 8.17
C LEU A 11 10.20 4.91 7.65
N VAL A 12 8.96 5.09 8.09
CA VAL A 12 8.16 6.29 7.75
C VAL A 12 8.87 7.56 8.24
N SER A 13 9.51 7.52 9.40
CA SER A 13 10.31 8.66 9.91
C SER A 13 11.48 9.01 8.99
N ALA A 14 12.16 8.02 8.43
CA ALA A 14 13.27 8.25 7.49
C ALA A 14 12.77 8.95 6.22
N VAL A 15 11.62 8.54 5.69
CA VAL A 15 10.96 9.21 4.56
C VAL A 15 10.67 10.68 4.87
N TRP A 16 10.18 10.98 6.09
CA TRP A 16 9.88 12.35 6.51
C TRP A 16 11.13 13.23 6.66
N GLU A 17 12.26 12.61 7.03
CA GLU A 17 13.57 13.27 7.09
C GLU A 17 14.24 13.43 5.71
N GLY A 18 13.56 13.04 4.62
CA GLY A 18 14.06 13.15 3.26
C GLY A 18 15.00 12.01 2.85
N VAL A 19 15.07 10.94 3.64
CA VAL A 19 15.83 9.73 3.31
C VAL A 19 15.03 8.93 2.29
N GLY A 20 15.43 9.01 1.02
CA GLY A 20 14.79 8.28 -0.07
C GLY A 20 15.53 8.31 -1.41
N ASN A 21 16.83 8.63 -1.41
CA ASN A 21 17.62 8.73 -2.64
C ASN A 21 18.10 7.38 -3.19
N SER A 22 17.92 6.30 -2.44
CA SER A 22 18.22 4.93 -2.84
C SER A 22 17.22 3.99 -2.18
N GLY A 23 17.15 2.74 -2.63
CA GLY A 23 16.19 1.80 -2.11
C GLY A 23 16.24 0.44 -2.80
N LEU A 24 15.15 -0.30 -2.70
CA LEU A 24 14.99 -1.61 -3.32
C LEU A 24 14.42 -1.48 -4.73
N THR A 25 14.71 -2.42 -5.62
CA THR A 25 13.98 -2.53 -6.89
C THR A 25 12.56 -3.04 -6.64
N ILE A 26 11.64 -2.79 -7.57
CA ILE A 26 10.30 -3.38 -7.55
C ILE A 26 10.40 -4.91 -7.50
N SER A 27 11.36 -5.52 -8.20
CA SER A 27 11.59 -6.97 -8.10
C SER A 27 11.84 -7.40 -6.65
N ASN A 28 12.73 -6.70 -5.94
CA ASN A 28 13.04 -7.04 -4.55
C ASN A 28 11.82 -6.87 -3.62
N VAL A 29 10.95 -5.90 -3.87
CA VAL A 29 9.69 -5.71 -3.11
C VAL A 29 8.67 -6.79 -3.47
N SER A 30 8.58 -7.18 -4.73
CA SER A 30 7.68 -8.24 -5.23
C SER A 30 8.09 -9.62 -4.70
N ASP A 31 9.38 -9.80 -4.39
CA ASP A 31 9.89 -10.94 -3.61
C ASP A 31 9.48 -10.88 -2.12
N LYS A 32 8.59 -9.97 -1.70
CA LYS A 32 8.09 -9.85 -0.31
C LYS A 32 6.57 -9.71 -0.23
N GLY A 33 5.88 -9.48 -1.33
CA GLY A 33 4.42 -9.42 -1.37
C GLY A 33 3.87 -9.15 -2.75
N ASP A 34 2.56 -9.27 -2.88
CA ASP A 34 1.78 -9.00 -4.08
C ASP A 34 0.74 -7.88 -3.88
N HIS A 35 0.63 -7.36 -2.66
CA HIS A 35 -0.25 -6.25 -2.29
C HIS A 35 0.46 -5.32 -1.32
N GLY A 36 0.34 -4.01 -1.52
CA GLY A 36 1.11 -3.07 -0.71
C GLY A 36 1.02 -1.61 -1.13
N LEU A 37 1.69 -0.77 -0.34
CA LEU A 37 1.79 0.68 -0.51
C LEU A 37 3.23 1.13 -0.28
N GLY A 38 3.60 2.28 -0.84
CA GLY A 38 4.92 2.86 -0.59
C GLY A 38 5.17 4.14 -1.37
N THR A 39 6.44 4.46 -1.61
CA THR A 39 6.86 5.58 -2.45
C THR A 39 8.15 5.27 -3.20
N PHE A 40 8.38 5.99 -4.30
CA PHE A 40 9.55 5.84 -5.15
C PHE A 40 10.73 6.65 -4.62
N GLN A 41 11.91 6.39 -5.18
CA GLN A 41 13.09 7.23 -4.95
C GLN A 41 12.78 8.72 -5.15
N HIS A 42 13.42 9.58 -4.35
CA HIS A 42 13.18 11.03 -4.30
C HIS A 42 11.74 11.43 -3.98
N LEU A 43 10.95 10.54 -3.36
CA LEU A 43 9.53 10.75 -3.06
C LEU A 43 8.72 11.11 -4.31
N ASP A 44 9.09 10.52 -5.46
CA ASP A 44 8.42 10.73 -6.73
C ASP A 44 7.07 10.01 -6.76
N GLY A 45 6.11 10.56 -6.03
CA GLY A 45 4.74 10.09 -5.96
C GLY A 45 4.52 8.83 -5.12
N GLU A 46 3.32 8.27 -5.23
CA GLU A 46 2.87 7.14 -4.42
C GLU A 46 3.02 5.82 -5.19
N MET A 47 3.47 4.79 -4.50
CA MET A 47 3.47 3.42 -4.97
C MET A 47 2.24 2.69 -4.46
N VAL A 48 1.52 2.03 -5.37
CA VAL A 48 0.43 1.12 -5.07
C VAL A 48 0.71 -0.22 -5.74
N MET A 49 0.75 -1.29 -4.96
CA MET A 49 0.89 -2.66 -5.44
C MET A 49 -0.42 -3.41 -5.23
N VAL A 50 -1.00 -3.94 -6.31
CA VAL A 50 -2.24 -4.73 -6.27
C VAL A 50 -2.10 -5.91 -7.21
N ASP A 51 -2.40 -7.11 -6.71
CA ASP A 51 -2.35 -8.37 -7.46
C ASP A 51 -1.01 -8.54 -8.24
N GLY A 52 0.09 -8.22 -7.57
CA GLY A 52 1.47 -8.30 -8.10
C GLY A 52 1.84 -7.21 -9.10
N GLN A 53 0.96 -6.25 -9.38
CA GLN A 53 1.20 -5.14 -10.30
C GLN A 53 1.52 -3.86 -9.52
N VAL A 54 2.61 -3.18 -9.90
CA VAL A 54 3.03 -1.94 -9.26
C VAL A 54 2.69 -0.72 -10.12
N TYR A 55 2.03 0.24 -9.49
CA TYR A 55 1.61 1.52 -10.09
C TYR A 55 2.26 2.70 -9.37
N GLN A 56 2.60 3.72 -10.13
CA GLN A 56 3.07 5.01 -9.65
C GLN A 56 2.01 6.08 -9.92
N PHE A 57 1.53 6.72 -8.85
CA PHE A 57 0.67 7.89 -8.91
C PHE A 57 1.52 9.13 -8.71
N GLN A 58 1.47 10.09 -9.64
CA GLN A 58 2.27 11.31 -9.57
C GLN A 58 1.41 12.55 -9.30
N SER A 59 2.04 13.59 -8.76
CA SER A 59 1.35 14.83 -8.36
C SER A 59 0.76 15.63 -9.52
N ASN A 60 1.18 15.35 -10.76
CA ASN A 60 0.57 15.87 -11.98
C ASN A 60 -0.71 15.12 -12.41
N GLY A 61 -1.13 14.11 -11.64
CA GLY A 61 -2.30 13.28 -11.91
C GLY A 61 -2.06 12.09 -12.83
N SER A 62 -0.83 11.85 -13.30
CA SER A 62 -0.52 10.66 -14.09
C SER A 62 -0.51 9.41 -13.21
N VAL A 63 -0.93 8.30 -13.81
CA VAL A 63 -0.82 6.96 -13.24
C VAL A 63 -0.14 6.08 -14.27
N SER A 64 0.94 5.40 -13.87
CA SER A 64 1.67 4.49 -14.76
C SER A 64 2.02 3.19 -14.07
N ARG A 65 1.91 2.08 -14.79
CA ARG A 65 2.46 0.80 -14.34
C ARG A 65 3.99 0.85 -14.45
N LYS A 66 4.69 0.37 -13.44
CA LYS A 66 6.16 0.35 -13.39
C LYS A 66 6.69 -1.05 -13.65
N GLY A 67 7.87 -1.11 -14.26
CA GLY A 67 8.62 -2.35 -14.44
C GLY A 67 9.54 -2.63 -13.25
N ASP A 68 10.12 -3.81 -13.24
CA ASP A 68 10.80 -4.41 -12.08
C ASP A 68 12.01 -3.63 -11.57
N GLU A 69 12.62 -2.79 -12.42
CA GLU A 69 13.80 -1.97 -12.11
C GLU A 69 13.48 -0.66 -11.39
N GLY A 70 12.20 -0.31 -11.21
CA GLY A 70 11.84 0.91 -10.48
C GLY A 70 12.33 0.88 -9.04
N ILE A 71 12.88 2.00 -8.54
CA ILE A 71 13.45 2.08 -7.19
C ILE A 71 12.42 2.59 -6.18
N ILE A 72 12.25 1.84 -5.11
CA ILE A 72 11.32 2.05 -4.01
C ILE A 72 12.08 2.50 -2.77
N ALA A 73 11.78 3.70 -2.28
CA ALA A 73 12.42 4.28 -1.09
C ALA A 73 11.79 3.77 0.22
N PHE A 74 10.51 3.40 0.17
CA PHE A 74 9.77 2.82 1.28
C PHE A 74 8.65 1.94 0.73
N ALA A 75 8.42 0.80 1.37
CA ALA A 75 7.28 -0.06 1.05
C ALA A 75 6.81 -0.81 2.29
N GLN A 76 5.50 -1.05 2.33
CA GLN A 76 4.87 -2.11 3.10
C GLN A 76 4.21 -3.06 2.10
N ALA A 77 4.59 -4.34 2.14
CA ALA A 77 4.10 -5.37 1.23
C ALA A 77 3.71 -6.63 2.00
N VAL A 78 2.74 -7.35 1.46
CA VAL A 78 2.24 -8.62 2.01
C VAL A 78 1.87 -9.55 0.86
N PHE A 79 2.05 -10.86 1.06
CA PHE A 79 1.37 -11.86 0.24
C PHE A 79 -0.07 -11.96 0.72
N PHE A 80 -0.96 -11.26 0.04
CA PHE A 80 -2.32 -11.02 0.47
C PHE A 80 -3.18 -12.27 0.34
N LYS A 81 -3.61 -12.81 1.48
CA LYS A 81 -4.54 -13.93 1.55
C LYS A 81 -5.70 -13.57 2.49
N PRO A 82 -6.83 -13.07 1.97
CA PRO A 82 -7.92 -12.60 2.81
C PRO A 82 -8.45 -13.71 3.72
N ASN A 83 -8.57 -13.41 5.02
CA ASN A 83 -9.21 -14.29 5.99
C ASN A 83 -10.74 -14.19 5.95
N SER A 84 -11.26 -13.05 5.48
CA SER A 84 -12.68 -12.72 5.43
C SER A 84 -13.01 -12.00 4.12
N HIS A 85 -14.18 -12.29 3.57
CA HIS A 85 -14.78 -11.56 2.46
C HIS A 85 -16.14 -11.05 2.88
N LEU A 86 -16.37 -9.75 2.68
CA LEU A 86 -17.60 -9.07 3.07
C LEU A 86 -18.12 -8.27 1.89
N GLN A 87 -19.43 -8.14 1.83
CA GLN A 87 -20.12 -7.34 0.82
C GLN A 87 -20.95 -6.27 1.51
N PHE A 88 -20.89 -5.06 0.99
CA PHE A 88 -21.62 -3.90 1.49
C PHE A 88 -22.33 -3.23 0.32
N ASP A 89 -23.60 -2.87 0.49
CA ASP A 89 -24.34 -2.09 -0.52
C ASP A 89 -23.84 -0.64 -0.58
N SER A 90 -23.41 -0.11 0.57
CA SER A 90 -22.76 1.18 0.69
C SER A 90 -21.77 1.15 1.83
N LEU A 91 -20.64 1.84 1.65
CA LEU A 91 -19.56 1.87 2.62
C LEU A 91 -18.92 3.26 2.63
N ASN A 92 -18.52 3.71 3.81
CA ASN A 92 -17.72 4.91 3.96
C ASN A 92 -16.45 4.58 4.78
N ARG A 93 -15.49 5.50 4.77
CA ARG A 93 -14.21 5.33 5.47
C ARG A 93 -14.37 5.00 6.95
N ARG A 94 -15.32 5.62 7.65
CA ARG A 94 -15.55 5.39 9.08
C ARG A 94 -15.99 3.95 9.33
N ALA A 95 -16.96 3.46 8.56
CA ALA A 95 -17.47 2.10 8.67
C ALA A 95 -16.37 1.04 8.42
N VAL A 96 -15.46 1.30 7.48
CA VAL A 96 -14.29 0.41 7.26
C VAL A 96 -13.41 0.35 8.51
N LEU A 97 -13.04 1.51 9.07
CA LEU A 97 -12.15 1.57 10.23
C LEU A 97 -12.79 0.93 11.46
N ASP A 98 -14.07 1.25 11.73
CA ASP A 98 -14.80 0.69 12.88
C ASP A 98 -14.91 -0.84 12.76
N TYR A 99 -15.09 -1.38 11.55
CA TYR A 99 -15.07 -2.82 11.30
C TYR A 99 -13.69 -3.43 11.61
N LEU A 100 -12.60 -2.82 11.13
CA LEU A 100 -11.25 -3.34 11.38
C LEU A 100 -10.91 -3.33 12.87
N ASP A 101 -11.28 -2.29 13.61
CA ASP A 101 -11.02 -2.17 15.05
C ASP A 101 -11.77 -3.24 15.88
N THR A 102 -12.90 -3.73 15.39
CA THR A 102 -13.82 -4.60 16.14
C THR A 102 -13.98 -6.00 15.55
N SER A 103 -13.28 -6.33 14.47
CA SER A 103 -13.43 -7.62 13.76
C SER A 103 -13.13 -8.86 14.62
N GLN A 104 -12.26 -8.71 15.63
CA GLN A 104 -11.94 -9.76 16.61
C GLN A 104 -11.36 -9.15 17.91
N PRO A 105 -11.34 -9.90 19.03
CA PRO A 105 -10.65 -9.46 20.25
C PRO A 105 -9.18 -9.11 19.98
N GLY A 106 -8.76 -7.92 20.42
CA GLY A 106 -7.40 -7.41 20.19
C GLY A 106 -7.10 -6.95 18.76
N SER A 107 -8.11 -6.84 17.88
CA SER A 107 -7.91 -6.46 16.47
C SER A 107 -7.18 -5.12 16.29
N HIS A 108 -7.37 -4.17 17.20
CA HIS A 108 -6.72 -2.86 17.18
C HIS A 108 -5.18 -2.91 17.40
N ASP A 109 -4.66 -4.01 17.95
CA ASP A 109 -3.21 -4.22 18.16
C ASP A 109 -2.56 -4.99 17.00
N LEU A 110 -3.32 -5.31 15.95
CA LEU A 110 -2.87 -6.09 14.80
C LEU A 110 -2.70 -5.22 13.56
N PHE A 111 -1.82 -5.65 12.67
CA PHE A 111 -1.79 -5.14 11.31
C PHE A 111 -2.93 -5.74 10.50
N HIS A 112 -3.58 -4.90 9.70
CA HIS A 112 -4.62 -5.31 8.75
C HIS A 112 -4.18 -5.01 7.32
N ALA A 113 -4.24 -6.02 6.45
CA ALA A 113 -4.19 -5.82 5.01
C ALA A 113 -5.61 -5.84 4.47
N VAL A 114 -5.97 -4.82 3.68
CA VAL A 114 -7.35 -4.65 3.17
C VAL A 114 -7.31 -4.39 1.68
N LYS A 115 -8.23 -5.04 0.97
CA LYS A 115 -8.54 -4.77 -0.44
C LYS A 115 -10.03 -4.46 -0.55
N ILE A 116 -10.38 -3.31 -1.12
CA ILE A 116 -11.76 -2.89 -1.33
C ILE A 116 -11.97 -2.77 -2.84
N GLU A 117 -12.90 -3.56 -3.36
CA GLU A 117 -13.25 -3.61 -4.78
C GLU A 117 -14.68 -3.14 -4.96
N GLY A 118 -14.91 -2.17 -5.85
CA GLY A 118 -16.24 -1.62 -6.08
C GLY A 118 -16.24 -0.28 -6.81
N MET A 119 -17.44 0.29 -6.93
CA MET A 119 -17.64 1.61 -7.52
C MET A 119 -17.57 2.68 -6.44
N PHE A 120 -16.64 3.62 -6.60
CA PHE A 120 -16.48 4.74 -5.68
C PHE A 120 -17.13 5.98 -6.27
N GLN A 121 -18.09 6.58 -5.56
CA GLN A 121 -18.70 7.86 -5.97
C GLN A 121 -17.69 9.02 -5.92
N ASN A 122 -16.74 8.95 -4.98
CA ASN A 122 -15.69 9.94 -4.82
C ASN A 122 -14.44 9.27 -4.22
N ILE A 123 -13.28 9.56 -4.80
CA ILE A 123 -11.98 9.22 -4.22
C ILE A 123 -11.20 10.53 -4.08
N LYS A 124 -10.80 10.84 -2.85
CA LYS A 124 -9.87 11.93 -2.56
C LYS A 124 -8.51 11.33 -2.24
N LEU A 125 -7.52 11.63 -3.07
CA LEU A 125 -6.14 11.21 -2.91
C LEU A 125 -5.20 12.41 -2.71
N HIS A 126 -4.08 12.15 -2.03
CA HIS A 126 -2.95 13.07 -1.93
C HIS A 126 -1.72 12.32 -2.45
N VAL A 127 -0.89 13.02 -3.23
CA VAL A 127 0.36 12.49 -3.76
C VAL A 127 1.46 13.46 -3.39
N ALA A 128 2.54 12.94 -2.79
CA ALA A 128 3.71 13.73 -2.47
C ALA A 128 4.24 14.47 -3.71
N ARG A 129 4.67 15.71 -3.52
CA ARG A 129 5.36 16.48 -4.56
C ARG A 129 6.85 16.25 -4.43
N LYS A 130 7.50 16.03 -5.56
CA LYS A 130 8.96 16.07 -5.68
C LYS A 130 9.48 17.48 -5.43
#